data_AF-A0A3D0SAW0-F1
#
_entry.id   AF-A0A3D0SAW0-F1
#
_cell.length_a   1.000
_cell.length_b   1.000
_cell.length_c   1.000
_cell.angle_alpha   90.00
_cell.angle_beta   90.00
_cell.angle_gamma   90.00
#
_symmetry.space_group_name_H-M   'P 1'
#
loop_
_entity.id
_entity.type
_entity.pdbx_description
1 polymer ?
#
loop_
_entity_poly.entity_id
_entity_poly.type
_entity_poly.pdbx_seq_one_letter_code
_entity_poly.pdbx_strand_id
1 'polypeptide(L)'
;MAVTHKYGETTVDEEPVRVVSVGVTEQDILMQLGVVPVGVTEWYGEQPFATWPWAQELLGDAEPEVLSTADGFEMERIAALQPDLIV
;
A
#
# COMPACT_ATOMS: atom_id res chain seq x y z
N MET A 1 3.56 3.42 -18.34
CA MET A 1 2.38 2.57 -18.67
C MET A 1 1.12 3.31 -18.25
N ALA A 2 0.02 3.17 -19.01
CA ALA A 2 -1.26 3.74 -18.63
C ALA A 2 -2.20 2.64 -18.09
N VAL A 3 -2.92 2.92 -17.01
CA VAL A 3 -3.86 2.00 -16.36
C VAL A 3 -5.24 2.64 -16.34
N THR A 4 -6.21 1.97 -16.96
CA THR A 4 -7.61 2.40 -16.96
C THR A 4 -8.31 1.93 -15.69
N HIS A 5 -9.06 2.81 -15.04
CA HIS A 5 -9.88 2.53 -13.87
C HIS A 5 -11.20 3.32 -13.91
N LYS A 6 -12.07 3.11 -12.92
CA LYS A 6 -13.42 3.72 -12.87
C LYS A 6 -13.44 5.24 -13.04
N TYR A 7 -12.37 5.92 -12.61
CA TYR A 7 -12.24 7.38 -12.63
C TYR A 7 -11.47 7.94 -13.83
N GLY A 8 -11.11 7.11 -14.81
CA GLY A 8 -10.36 7.52 -16.00
C GLY A 8 -9.10 6.69 -16.20
N GLU A 9 -7.98 7.36 -16.40
CA GLU A 9 -6.69 6.74 -16.67
C GLU A 9 -5.60 7.39 -15.82
N THR A 10 -4.70 6.56 -15.26
CA THR A 10 -3.48 7.02 -14.59
C THR A 10 -2.27 6.57 -15.40
N THR A 11 -1.36 7.51 -15.65
CA THR A 11 -0.07 7.22 -16.28
C THR A 11 0.99 7.04 -15.18
N VAL A 12 1.73 5.94 -15.27
CA VAL A 12 2.86 5.60 -14.41
C VAL A 12 4.10 5.56 -15.30
N ASP A 13 4.90 6.62 -15.28
CA ASP A 13 5.99 6.82 -16.25
C ASP A 13 7.20 5.92 -16.00
N GLU A 14 7.50 5.65 -14.73
CA GLU A 14 8.62 4.84 -14.28
C GLU A 14 8.16 3.77 -13.27
N GLU A 15 9.04 2.80 -13.00
CA GLU A 15 8.76 1.75 -12.01
C GLU A 15 8.64 2.40 -10.61
N PRO A 16 7.49 2.25 -9.92
CA PRO A 16 7.28 2.86 -8.61
C PRO A 16 8.25 2.29 -7.57
N VAL A 17 8.83 3.16 -6.75
CA VAL A 17 9.75 2.78 -5.66
C VAL A 17 9.20 3.10 -4.28
N ARG A 18 8.13 3.90 -4.18
CA ARG A 18 7.46 4.28 -2.92
C ARG A 18 5.95 4.12 -3.05
N VAL A 19 5.49 2.89 -2.89
CA VAL A 19 4.06 2.54 -3.04
C VAL A 19 3.32 2.59 -1.69
N VAL A 20 2.13 3.17 -1.68
CA VAL A 20 1.19 3.08 -0.55
C VAL A 20 -0.04 2.28 -0.96
N SER A 21 -0.39 1.27 -0.17
CA SER A 21 -1.64 0.51 -0.31
C SER A 21 -2.71 1.15 0.58
N VAL A 22 -3.65 1.88 -0.02
CA VAL A 22 -4.78 2.50 0.72
C VAL A 22 -5.96 1.56 0.84
N GLY A 23 -6.07 0.57 -0.06
CA GLY A 23 -6.97 -0.57 0.10
C GLY A 23 -6.49 -1.56 1.16
N VAL A 24 -7.39 -2.46 1.55
CA VAL A 24 -7.23 -3.38 2.70
C VAL A 24 -6.56 -4.71 2.35
N THR A 25 -6.34 -5.00 1.07
CA THR A 25 -5.86 -6.31 0.58
C THR A 25 -4.71 -6.24 -0.43
N GLU A 26 -4.49 -5.07 -1.01
CA GLU A 26 -3.61 -4.85 -2.15
C GLU A 26 -2.13 -5.03 -1.79
N GLN A 27 -1.77 -4.88 -0.52
CA GLN A 27 -0.43 -5.15 0.01
C GLN A 27 0.07 -6.56 -0.31
N ASP A 28 -0.81 -7.57 -0.29
CA ASP A 28 -0.42 -8.96 -0.56
C ASP A 28 0.04 -9.14 -2.02
N ILE A 29 -0.68 -8.52 -2.95
CA ILE A 29 -0.35 -8.59 -4.39
C ILE A 29 0.95 -7.82 -4.66
N LEU A 30 1.10 -6.64 -4.06
CA LEU A 30 2.31 -5.84 -4.18
C LEU A 30 3.54 -6.63 -3.70
N MET A 31 3.47 -7.19 -2.49
CA MET A 31 4.56 -7.97 -1.92
C MET A 31 4.87 -9.22 -2.74
N GLN A 32 3.85 -9.91 -3.29
CA GLN A 32 4.05 -11.06 -4.15
C GLN A 32 4.78 -10.72 -5.46
N LEU A 33 4.67 -9.47 -5.93
CA LEU A 33 5.38 -8.93 -7.09
C LEU A 33 6.75 -8.32 -6.72
N GLY A 34 7.17 -8.41 -5.46
CA GLY A 34 8.44 -7.88 -4.97
C GLY A 34 8.41 -6.40 -4.58
N VAL A 35 7.22 -5.79 -4.48
CA VAL A 35 7.04 -4.40 -4.04
C VAL A 35 6.58 -4.41 -2.58
N VAL A 36 7.45 -3.97 -1.67
CA VAL A 36 7.08 -3.78 -0.26
C VAL A 36 6.55 -2.36 -0.07
N PRO A 37 5.27 -2.15 0.29
CA PRO A 37 4.71 -0.81 0.46
C PRO A 37 5.38 -0.04 1.60
N VAL A 38 5.42 1.30 1.51
CA VAL A 38 5.83 2.18 2.62
C VAL A 38 4.68 2.50 3.57
N GLY A 39 3.45 2.19 3.16
CA GLY A 39 2.24 2.29 3.99
C GLY A 39 1.22 1.22 3.60
N VAL A 40 0.58 0.62 4.61
CA VAL A 40 -0.44 -0.43 4.47
C VAL A 40 -1.65 -0.05 5.32
N THR A 41 -2.86 -0.21 4.77
CA THR A 41 -4.10 0.02 5.52
C THR A 41 -4.50 -1.20 6.36
N GLU A 42 -4.74 -0.99 7.65
CA GLU A 42 -5.31 -1.99 8.54
C GLU A 42 -6.73 -2.38 8.11
N TRP A 43 -6.99 -3.69 8.07
CA TRP A 43 -8.32 -4.24 7.83
C TRP A 43 -8.98 -4.69 9.12
N TYR A 44 -8.43 -5.74 9.74
CA TYR A 44 -8.84 -6.28 11.03
C TYR A 44 -7.77 -7.26 11.52
N GLY A 45 -7.81 -7.55 12.82
CA GLY A 45 -6.97 -8.57 13.44
C GLY A 45 -5.64 -8.05 13.98
N GLU A 46 -5.36 -6.74 13.84
CA GLU A 46 -4.22 -6.05 14.45
C GLU A 46 -2.91 -6.80 14.20
N GLN A 47 -2.75 -7.30 12.98
CA GLN A 47 -1.56 -8.02 12.59
C GLN A 47 -0.36 -7.07 12.57
N PRO A 48 0.86 -7.53 12.88
CA PRO A 48 2.05 -6.71 12.76
C PRO A 48 2.13 -6.08 11.37
N PHE A 49 2.19 -4.75 11.34
CA PHE A 49 2.24 -3.95 10.10
C PHE A 49 1.06 -4.21 9.14
N ALA A 50 -0.14 -4.48 9.68
CA ALA A 50 -1.34 -4.79 8.90
C ALA A 50 -1.16 -5.93 7.88
N THR A 51 -0.18 -6.80 8.13
CA THR A 51 0.25 -7.86 7.21
C THR A 51 -0.03 -9.22 7.82
N TRP A 52 -0.79 -10.05 7.11
CA TRP A 52 -1.19 -11.36 7.62
C TRP A 52 -0.05 -12.39 7.56
N PRO A 53 -0.12 -13.49 8.34
CA PRO A 53 1.00 -14.42 8.50
C PRO A 53 1.57 -15.02 7.20
N TRP A 54 0.75 -15.14 6.16
CA TRP A 54 1.19 -15.67 4.86
C TRP A 54 2.07 -14.69 4.06
N ALA A 55 2.00 -13.39 4.33
CA ALA A 55 2.77 -12.36 3.65
C ALA A 55 3.94 -11.83 4.49
N GLN A 56 4.06 -12.23 5.76
CA GLN A 56 5.12 -11.79 6.67
C GLN A 56 6.54 -12.11 6.15
N GLU A 57 6.73 -13.26 5.48
CA GLU A 57 8.02 -13.60 4.86
C GLU A 57 8.39 -12.62 3.74
N LEU A 58 7.41 -12.13 2.98
CA LEU A 58 7.61 -11.17 1.90
C LEU A 58 7.83 -9.74 2.42
N LEU A 59 7.22 -9.40 3.55
CA LEU A 59 7.45 -8.14 4.25
C LEU A 59 8.88 -8.03 4.77
N GLY A 60 9.44 -9.14 5.28
CA GLY A 60 10.80 -9.18 5.83
C GLY A 60 10.93 -8.28 7.05
N ASP A 61 12.00 -7.47 7.10
CA ASP A 61 12.28 -6.54 8.20
C ASP A 61 11.64 -5.15 7.99
N ALA A 62 10.77 -4.99 6.98
CA ALA A 62 10.14 -3.72 6.69
C ALA A 62 9.09 -3.36 7.75
N GLU A 63 9.07 -2.08 8.12
CA GLU A 63 8.13 -1.51 9.10
C GLU A 63 7.28 -0.42 8.43
N PRO A 64 6.32 -0.78 7.55
CA PRO A 64 5.49 0.22 6.88
C PRO A 64 4.57 0.94 7.87
N GLU A 65 4.23 2.17 7.54
CA GLU A 65 3.24 2.93 8.30
C GLU A 65 1.87 2.23 8.20
N VAL A 66 1.25 1.94 9.35
CA VAL A 66 -0.09 1.39 9.39
C VAL A 66 -1.11 2.51 9.33
N LEU A 67 -1.84 2.57 8.23
CA LEU A 67 -2.91 3.51 7.96
C LEU A 67 -4.27 2.95 8.40
N SER A 68 -5.24 3.82 8.60
CA SER A 68 -6.62 3.48 8.92
C SER A 68 -7.57 4.10 7.90
N THR A 69 -8.71 3.45 7.70
CA THR A 69 -9.84 3.99 6.92
C THR A 69 -11.10 4.19 7.77
N ALA A 70 -10.98 4.12 9.11
CA ALA A 70 -12.11 4.23 10.03
C ALA A 70 -12.92 5.53 9.86
N ASP A 71 -12.23 6.64 9.60
CA ASP A 71 -12.82 7.97 9.36
C ASP A 71 -12.60 8.46 7.91
N GLY A 72 -12.40 7.52 6.99
CA GLY A 72 -11.97 7.78 5.61
C GLY A 72 -10.45 7.72 5.45
N PHE A 73 -9.96 8.01 4.24
CA PHE A 73 -8.53 7.95 3.94
C PHE A 73 -7.75 9.06 4.66
N GLU A 74 -6.65 8.68 5.32
CA GLU A 74 -5.75 9.60 6.02
C GLU A 74 -4.84 10.36 5.05
N MET A 75 -5.43 11.26 4.25
CA MET A 75 -4.77 11.94 3.14
C MET A 75 -3.45 12.63 3.53
N GLU A 76 -3.39 13.26 4.71
CA GLU A 76 -2.18 13.95 5.19
C GLU A 76 -1.06 12.96 5.55
N ARG A 77 -1.40 11.81 6.15
CA ARG A 77 -0.42 10.74 6.46
C ARG A 77 0.08 10.11 5.16
N ILE A 78 -0.82 9.81 4.21
CA ILE A 78 -0.45 9.30 2.88
C ILE A 78 0.50 10.28 2.18
N ALA A 79 0.20 11.59 2.18
CA ALA A 79 1.05 12.60 1.56
C ALA A 79 2.42 12.71 2.26
N ALA A 80 2.48 12.57 3.59
CA ALA A 80 3.72 12.61 4.36
C ALA A 80 4.66 11.43 4.04
N LEU A 81 4.13 10.30 3.56
CA LEU A 81 4.92 9.16 3.07
C LEU A 81 5.57 9.44 1.71
N GLN A 82 5.23 10.53 1.04
CA GLN A 82 5.76 10.91 -0.28
C GLN A 82 5.73 9.74 -1.28
N PRO A 83 4.56 9.13 -1.54
CA PRO A 83 4.46 8.03 -2.50
C PRO A 83 4.61 8.51 -3.94
N ASP A 84 5.14 7.63 -4.79
CA ASP A 84 5.13 7.78 -6.24
C ASP A 84 4.01 6.94 -6.91
N LEU A 85 3.38 6.04 -6.16
CA LEU A 85 2.15 5.34 -6.53
C LEU A 85 1.27 5.10 -5.31
N ILE A 86 -0.04 5.28 -5.48
CA ILE A 86 -1.06 4.94 -4.48
C ILE A 86 -1.99 3.89 -5.11
N VAL A 87 -2.16 2.76 -4.41
CA VAL A 87 -2.97 1.61 -4.84
C VAL A 87 -4.20 1.47 -3.96
#